data_AF-A0A7W7PGQ7-F1
#
_entry.id   AF-A0A7W7PGQ7-F1
#
_cell.length_a   1.000
_cell.length_b   1.000
_cell.length_c   1.000
_cell.angle_alpha   90.00
_cell.angle_beta   90.00
_cell.angle_gamma   90.00
#
_symmetry.space_group_name_H-M   'P 1'
#
loop_
_entity.id
_entity.type
_entity.pdbx_description
1 polymer ?
#
loop_
_entity_poly.entity_id
_entity_poly.type
_entity_poly.pdbx_seq_one_letter_code
_entity_poly.pdbx_strand_id
1 'polypeptide(L)'
;MATSRRSLLAAAATAGTSVLLTSGSGPAAAFGTDDAAGRTAPVRPGFDNLAADGYRVLEGQQVGVLTNMAGITRDCRSIVDVMHADDRVRVTAIFTGEHGYRGTPQAGKSEGDTIDRSSGLPVFDTHLRSGKALAEVIDRSKVDTLVYDFQDCGARFYTCNWTLYDAMVAAATARRRFVVLDRPNPVTGRQALGPVLDKKYASFVGREPIAQAHGMTPGELALLFNDRFLPAAAGRRVDLEVVPLYG
;
A
#
# COMPACT_ATOMS: atom_id res chain seq x y z
N MET A 1 42.33 -38.90 -41.91
CA MET A 1 43.19 -38.92 -40.70
C MET A 1 42.34 -38.35 -39.55
N ALA A 2 41.77 -39.17 -38.65
CA ALA A 2 42.41 -39.72 -37.43
C ALA A 2 43.06 -38.59 -36.60
N THR A 3 42.82 -38.34 -35.31
CA THR A 3 42.27 -39.11 -34.17
C THR A 3 41.99 -38.10 -33.02
N SER A 4 40.92 -38.27 -32.23
CA SER A 4 40.87 -38.81 -30.84
C SER A 4 41.24 -37.85 -29.69
N ARG A 5 40.37 -37.88 -28.67
CA ARG A 5 40.52 -37.31 -27.32
C ARG A 5 41.48 -38.18 -26.49
N ARG A 6 42.59 -37.61 -26.00
CA ARG A 6 43.22 -37.96 -24.70
C ARG A 6 44.37 -37.00 -24.41
N SER A 7 44.17 -36.23 -23.34
CA SER A 7 45.11 -35.78 -22.32
C SER A 7 46.61 -35.85 -22.61
N LEU A 8 47.33 -34.75 -22.37
CA LEU A 8 48.56 -34.74 -21.56
C LEU A 8 48.94 -33.32 -21.15
N LEU A 9 49.06 -33.13 -19.84
CA LEU A 9 49.60 -31.95 -19.16
C LEU A 9 51.11 -31.81 -19.42
N ALA A 10 51.58 -30.56 -19.52
CA ALA A 10 52.84 -30.06 -18.92
C ALA A 10 52.91 -28.55 -19.20
N ALA A 11 52.64 -27.71 -18.20
CA ALA A 11 53.64 -27.08 -17.34
C ALA A 11 54.29 -25.84 -17.97
N ALA A 12 53.83 -24.66 -17.53
CA ALA A 12 54.66 -23.47 -17.45
C ALA A 12 54.14 -22.63 -16.27
N ALA A 13 54.74 -22.87 -15.10
CA ALA A 13 54.70 -21.93 -13.99
C ALA A 13 55.58 -20.73 -14.34
N THR A 14 55.12 -19.51 -14.09
CA THR A 14 55.73 -18.53 -13.15
C THR A 14 55.21 -17.11 -13.40
N ALA A 15 55.21 -16.32 -12.32
CA ALA A 15 54.89 -14.90 -12.18
C ALA A 15 53.38 -14.57 -12.30
N GLY A 16 52.67 -14.15 -11.27
CA GLY A 16 53.10 -13.42 -10.09
C GLY A 16 52.37 -12.09 -10.07
N THR A 17 51.14 -12.06 -9.57
CA THR A 17 50.53 -10.89 -8.91
C THR A 17 49.25 -11.34 -8.21
N SER A 18 49.38 -11.71 -6.95
CA SER A 18 48.25 -11.85 -6.04
C SER A 18 47.71 -10.44 -5.78
N VAL A 19 46.63 -10.05 -6.47
CA VAL A 19 45.86 -8.88 -6.06
C VAL A 19 45.12 -9.27 -4.79
N LEU A 20 45.70 -8.95 -3.63
CA LEU A 20 44.93 -8.89 -2.39
C LEU A 20 43.91 -7.77 -2.55
N LEU A 21 42.66 -8.15 -2.86
CA LEU A 21 41.50 -7.31 -2.58
C LEU A 21 41.42 -7.18 -1.05
N THR A 22 42.09 -6.17 -0.52
CA THR A 22 41.82 -5.71 0.84
C THR A 22 40.39 -5.15 0.80
N SER A 23 39.45 -5.92 1.32
CA SER A 23 38.13 -5.41 1.68
C SER A 23 38.33 -4.37 2.78
N GLY A 24 38.60 -3.14 2.37
CA GLY A 24 38.57 -1.98 3.26
C GLY A 24 37.14 -1.79 3.70
N SER A 25 36.79 -2.38 4.84
CA SER A 25 35.63 -2.01 5.64
C SER A 25 35.87 -0.58 6.15
N GLY A 26 35.65 0.41 5.29
CA GLY A 26 35.51 1.78 5.75
C GLY A 26 34.35 1.81 6.75
N PRO A 27 34.48 2.51 7.89
CA PRO A 27 33.35 2.65 8.79
C PRO A 27 32.21 3.25 7.98
N ALA A 28 31.07 2.57 7.93
CA ALA A 28 29.83 3.21 7.52
C ALA A 28 29.70 4.43 8.42
N ALA A 29 29.84 5.62 7.85
CA ALA A 29 29.61 6.85 8.58
C ALA A 29 28.20 6.73 9.15
N ALA A 30 28.11 6.52 10.45
CA ALA A 30 26.85 6.61 11.17
C ALA A 30 26.31 8.00 10.84
N PHE A 31 25.10 8.05 10.26
CA PHE A 31 24.38 9.30 10.14
C PHE A 31 24.40 9.95 11.51
N GLY A 32 25.02 11.13 11.57
CA GLY A 32 25.33 11.82 12.81
C GLY A 32 24.11 11.92 13.71
N THR A 33 24.33 11.65 14.98
CA THR A 33 23.41 12.03 16.05
C THR A 33 23.56 13.53 16.30
N ASP A 34 23.03 14.34 15.39
CA ASP A 34 22.82 15.77 15.60
C ASP A 34 21.36 16.09 15.31
N ASP A 35 20.55 16.10 16.37
CA ASP A 35 19.84 17.29 16.83
C ASP A 35 18.68 16.90 17.76
N ALA A 36 18.92 17.01 19.07
CA ALA A 36 17.89 17.13 20.08
C ALA A 36 17.25 18.54 20.11
N ALA A 37 17.34 19.29 18.99
CA ALA A 37 16.87 20.65 18.82
C ALA A 37 15.91 20.74 17.62
N GLY A 38 14.76 20.09 17.74
CA GLY A 38 13.72 20.15 16.71
C GLY A 38 12.80 18.95 16.74
N ARG A 39 12.19 18.62 17.89
CA ARG A 39 11.06 17.69 17.87
C ARG A 39 9.90 18.40 17.16
N THR A 40 9.82 18.24 15.85
CA THR A 40 8.57 18.49 15.11
C THR A 40 7.46 17.72 15.83
N ALA A 41 6.27 18.31 15.91
CA ALA A 41 5.14 17.63 16.54
C ALA A 41 5.01 16.23 15.90
N PRO A 42 4.82 15.17 16.71
CA PRO A 42 4.78 13.83 16.17
C PRO A 42 3.62 13.70 15.19
N VAL A 43 3.88 13.17 14.00
CA VAL A 43 2.88 13.01 12.95
C VAL A 43 1.69 12.20 13.48
N ARG A 44 0.49 12.69 13.15
CA ARG A 44 -0.80 12.06 13.46
C ARG A 44 -1.40 11.55 12.14
N PRO A 45 -1.43 10.23 11.91
CA PRO A 45 -2.10 9.64 10.76
C PRO A 45 -3.59 9.99 10.72
N GLY A 46 -4.22 9.83 9.55
CA GLY A 46 -5.64 10.09 9.36
C GLY A 46 -6.53 9.32 10.33
N PHE A 47 -6.16 8.09 10.70
CA PHE A 47 -6.88 7.31 11.72
C PHE A 47 -6.97 8.02 13.08
N ASP A 48 -5.87 8.61 13.57
CA ASP A 48 -5.85 9.31 14.86
C ASP A 48 -6.77 10.54 14.84
N ASN A 49 -6.93 11.18 13.68
CA ASN A 49 -7.82 12.33 13.51
C ASN A 49 -9.28 11.88 13.38
N LEU A 50 -9.53 10.79 12.65
CA LEU A 50 -10.86 10.18 12.54
C LEU A 50 -11.39 9.77 13.92
N ALA A 51 -10.58 9.07 14.71
CA ALA A 51 -10.96 8.61 16.05
C ALA A 51 -11.16 9.79 17.03
N ALA A 52 -10.33 10.83 16.93
CA ALA A 52 -10.44 12.02 17.77
C ALA A 52 -11.72 12.83 17.50
N ASP A 53 -12.20 12.88 16.25
CA ASP A 53 -13.46 13.52 15.86
C ASP A 53 -14.67 12.58 16.02
N GLY A 54 -14.51 11.48 16.76
CA GLY A 54 -15.59 10.53 17.06
C GLY A 54 -16.17 9.83 15.83
N TYR A 55 -15.37 9.63 14.79
CA TYR A 55 -15.78 9.01 13.52
C TYR A 55 -16.91 9.76 12.79
N ARG A 56 -17.08 11.07 13.01
CA ARG A 56 -18.17 11.89 12.46
C ARG A 56 -18.42 11.64 10.97
N VAL A 57 -17.37 11.49 10.16
CA VAL A 57 -17.51 11.25 8.72
C VAL A 57 -18.11 9.87 8.38
N LEU A 58 -18.19 8.94 9.32
CA LEU A 58 -18.70 7.56 9.17
C LEU A 58 -20.04 7.33 9.88
N GLU A 59 -20.61 8.36 10.50
CA GLU A 59 -21.80 8.24 11.34
C GLU A 59 -22.99 7.64 10.56
N GLY A 60 -23.61 6.63 11.15
CA GLY A 60 -24.76 5.93 10.58
C GLY A 60 -24.48 5.07 9.34
N GLN A 61 -23.21 4.93 8.91
CA GLN A 61 -22.83 4.15 7.73
C GLN A 61 -22.43 2.72 8.11
N GLN A 62 -22.70 1.75 7.23
CA GLN A 62 -22.03 0.44 7.29
C GLN A 62 -20.64 0.54 6.67
N VAL A 63 -19.62 0.35 7.50
CA VAL A 63 -18.23 0.59 7.12
C VAL A 63 -17.52 -0.71 6.77
N GLY A 64 -16.93 -0.72 5.58
CA GLY A 64 -15.94 -1.69 5.15
C GLY A 64 -14.54 -1.15 5.29
N VAL A 65 -13.63 -1.84 5.97
CA VAL A 65 -12.25 -1.37 6.14
C VAL A 65 -11.30 -2.14 5.21
N LEU A 66 -10.77 -1.46 4.21
CA LEU A 66 -9.71 -1.95 3.34
C LEU A 66 -8.35 -1.64 3.97
N THR A 67 -7.72 -2.67 4.54
CA THR A 67 -6.46 -2.54 5.28
C THR A 67 -5.58 -3.80 5.18
N ASN A 68 -4.40 -3.75 5.79
CA ASN A 68 -3.48 -4.85 5.99
C ASN A 68 -2.85 -4.76 7.40
N MET A 69 -1.82 -5.55 7.68
CA MET A 69 -1.12 -5.53 8.98
C MET A 69 -0.52 -4.18 9.38
N ALA A 70 -0.25 -3.27 8.42
CA ALA A 70 0.26 -1.93 8.72
C ALA A 70 -0.82 -0.96 9.19
N GLY A 71 -2.11 -1.34 9.07
CA GLY A 71 -3.26 -0.62 9.59
C GLY A 71 -3.36 -0.71 11.12
N ILE A 72 -2.37 -0.16 11.80
CA ILE A 72 -2.26 -0.15 13.25
C ILE A 72 -2.20 1.27 13.80
N THR A 73 -2.65 1.40 15.05
CA THR A 73 -2.54 2.60 15.89
C THR A 73 -1.14 2.77 16.46
N ARG A 74 -0.89 3.91 17.12
CA ARG A 74 0.39 4.19 17.79
C ARG A 74 0.76 3.19 18.88
N ASP A 75 -0.22 2.57 19.51
CA ASP A 75 -0.07 1.49 20.50
C ASP A 75 -0.15 0.08 19.88
N CYS A 76 0.08 -0.03 18.56
CA CYS A 76 0.16 -1.28 17.81
C CYS A 76 -1.11 -2.15 17.85
N ARG A 77 -2.29 -1.53 17.95
CA ARG A 77 -3.57 -2.22 17.81
C ARG A 77 -4.08 -2.08 16.38
N SER A 78 -4.72 -3.11 15.84
CA SER A 78 -5.39 -3.00 14.53
C SER A 78 -6.47 -1.92 14.58
N ILE A 79 -6.51 -1.06 13.56
CA ILE A 79 -7.56 -0.04 13.44
C ILE A 79 -8.95 -0.66 13.35
N VAL A 80 -9.08 -1.85 12.75
CA VAL A 80 -10.35 -2.58 12.66
C VAL A 80 -10.80 -3.02 14.04
N ASP A 81 -9.88 -3.55 14.86
CA ASP A 81 -10.21 -4.00 16.22
C ASP A 81 -10.61 -2.81 17.10
N VAL A 82 -9.96 -1.64 16.92
CA VAL A 82 -10.31 -0.40 17.62
C VAL A 82 -11.68 0.14 17.18
N MET A 83 -11.95 0.21 15.88
CA MET A 83 -13.22 0.71 15.35
C MET A 83 -14.38 -0.23 15.68
N HIS A 84 -14.18 -1.55 15.53
CA HIS A 84 -15.24 -2.54 15.76
C HIS A 84 -15.68 -2.60 17.23
N ALA A 85 -14.81 -2.22 18.16
CA ALA A 85 -15.12 -2.12 19.58
C ALA A 85 -15.80 -0.79 20.00
N ASP A 86 -16.01 0.15 19.08
CA ASP A 86 -16.54 1.48 19.38
C ASP A 86 -17.94 1.68 18.78
N ASP A 87 -18.96 1.83 19.63
CA ASP A 87 -20.38 1.93 19.22
C ASP A 87 -20.69 3.12 18.30
N ARG A 88 -19.78 4.11 18.20
CA ARG A 88 -19.93 5.27 17.31
C ARG A 88 -19.67 4.95 15.85
N VAL A 89 -19.08 3.80 15.53
CA VAL A 89 -18.80 3.37 14.15
C VAL A 89 -19.19 1.91 13.94
N ARG A 90 -19.89 1.64 12.84
CA ARG A 90 -20.38 0.30 12.52
C ARG A 90 -19.52 -0.37 11.46
N VAL A 91 -18.48 -1.06 11.88
CA VAL A 91 -17.66 -1.89 10.98
C VAL A 91 -18.38 -3.22 10.71
N THR A 92 -18.62 -3.53 9.43
CA THR A 92 -19.35 -4.75 9.00
C THR A 92 -18.56 -5.67 8.08
N ALA A 93 -17.44 -5.20 7.53
CA ALA A 93 -16.60 -5.99 6.64
C ALA A 93 -15.15 -5.53 6.66
N ILE A 94 -14.24 -6.46 6.37
CA ILE A 94 -12.81 -6.21 6.17
C ILE A 94 -12.50 -6.54 4.71
N PHE A 95 -11.69 -5.72 4.06
CA PHE A 95 -11.18 -5.98 2.72
C PHE A 95 -9.66 -6.04 2.79
N THR A 96 -9.06 -6.99 2.07
CA THR A 96 -7.61 -7.20 2.12
C THR A 96 -7.00 -7.15 0.74
N GLY A 97 -5.85 -6.49 0.64
CA GLY A 97 -5.00 -6.53 -0.55
C GLY A 97 -4.08 -7.75 -0.55
N GLU A 98 -2.90 -7.57 -1.13
CA GLU A 98 -1.80 -8.54 -1.01
C GLU A 98 -1.44 -8.80 0.47
N HIS A 99 -1.05 -10.03 0.81
CA HIS A 99 -0.67 -10.47 2.17
C HIS A 99 -1.80 -10.62 3.19
N GLY A 100 -3.07 -10.46 2.80
CA GLY A 100 -4.21 -10.66 3.70
C GLY A 100 -4.25 -9.67 4.88
N TYR A 101 -5.22 -9.86 5.79
CA TYR A 101 -5.44 -8.95 6.92
C TYR A 101 -4.41 -9.16 8.04
N ARG A 102 -4.26 -10.41 8.50
CA ARG A 102 -3.39 -10.78 9.63
C ARG A 102 -2.01 -11.30 9.20
N GLY A 103 -1.63 -11.13 7.93
CA GLY A 103 -0.31 -11.53 7.40
C GLY A 103 -0.03 -13.02 7.37
N THR A 104 -1.08 -13.85 7.40
CA THR A 104 -0.99 -15.30 7.29
C THR A 104 -0.53 -15.81 5.91
N PRO A 105 -0.85 -15.15 4.77
CA PRO A 105 -0.36 -15.54 3.45
C PRO A 105 1.03 -14.97 3.11
N GLN A 106 1.85 -15.76 2.39
CA GLN A 106 3.10 -15.32 1.77
C GLN A 106 2.86 -14.23 0.70
N ALA A 107 3.87 -13.40 0.43
CA ALA A 107 3.89 -12.47 -0.70
C ALA A 107 3.41 -13.08 -2.02
N GLY A 108 2.56 -12.36 -2.76
CA GLY A 108 1.92 -12.83 -3.99
C GLY A 108 0.87 -13.95 -3.82
N LYS A 109 0.46 -14.29 -2.59
CA LYS A 109 -0.63 -15.25 -2.31
C LYS A 109 -1.80 -14.59 -1.60
N SER A 110 -2.96 -15.24 -1.71
CA SER A 110 -4.18 -14.91 -0.99
C SER A 110 -4.81 -16.17 -0.39
N GLU A 111 -5.56 -15.99 0.70
CA GLU A 111 -6.36 -17.04 1.37
C GLU A 111 -7.83 -17.03 0.94
N GLY A 112 -8.24 -16.11 0.06
CA GLY A 112 -9.63 -15.95 -0.35
C GLY A 112 -10.51 -15.33 0.75
N ASP A 113 -11.83 -15.36 0.52
CA ASP A 113 -12.80 -14.81 1.48
C ASP A 113 -12.86 -15.69 2.74
N THR A 114 -12.87 -15.08 3.93
CA THR A 114 -12.81 -15.77 5.22
C THR A 114 -13.57 -15.00 6.32
N ILE A 115 -13.51 -15.44 7.57
CA ILE A 115 -14.00 -14.74 8.75
C ILE A 115 -12.82 -14.46 9.68
N ASP A 116 -12.65 -13.20 10.10
CA ASP A 116 -11.63 -12.85 11.10
C ASP A 116 -12.04 -13.44 12.45
N ARG A 117 -11.21 -14.29 13.03
CA ARG A 117 -11.56 -15.01 14.28
C ARG A 117 -11.71 -14.08 15.49
N SER A 118 -11.04 -12.92 15.48
CA SER A 118 -11.06 -11.99 16.61
C SER A 118 -12.32 -11.14 16.63
N SER A 119 -12.71 -10.60 15.47
CA SER A 119 -13.87 -9.71 15.35
C SER A 119 -15.16 -10.42 14.90
N GLY A 120 -15.05 -11.62 14.32
CA GLY A 120 -16.18 -12.31 13.68
C GLY A 120 -16.63 -11.66 12.36
N LEU A 121 -15.90 -10.64 11.88
CA LEU A 121 -16.24 -9.94 10.65
C LEU A 121 -15.89 -10.77 9.41
N PRO A 122 -16.70 -10.68 8.34
CA PRO A 122 -16.32 -11.22 7.05
C PRO A 122 -15.12 -10.46 6.48
N VAL A 123 -14.16 -11.21 5.95
CA VAL A 123 -12.96 -10.73 5.28
C VAL A 123 -13.08 -11.06 3.80
N PHE A 124 -13.12 -10.04 2.96
CA PHE A 124 -13.18 -10.17 1.51
C PHE A 124 -11.79 -9.99 0.91
N ASP A 125 -11.35 -10.97 0.14
CA ASP A 125 -10.09 -10.85 -0.58
C ASP A 125 -10.26 -10.00 -1.84
N THR A 126 -9.43 -8.97 -1.97
CA THR A 126 -9.40 -8.07 -3.13
C THR A 126 -8.13 -8.22 -3.96
N HIS A 127 -7.20 -9.11 -3.58
CA HIS A 127 -5.94 -9.30 -4.28
C HIS A 127 -6.17 -9.70 -5.75
N LEU A 128 -5.51 -8.99 -6.67
CA LEU A 128 -5.63 -9.13 -8.13
C LEU A 128 -7.06 -8.97 -8.69
N ARG A 129 -8.03 -8.51 -7.88
CA ARG A 129 -9.38 -8.18 -8.35
C ARG A 129 -9.41 -6.71 -8.76
N SER A 130 -10.05 -6.40 -9.88
CA SER A 130 -10.25 -5.03 -10.35
C SER A 130 -11.53 -4.91 -11.18
N GLY A 131 -11.95 -3.67 -11.47
CA GLY A 131 -13.13 -3.40 -12.27
C GLY A 131 -14.39 -4.08 -11.75
N LYS A 132 -15.15 -4.74 -12.64
CA LYS A 132 -16.42 -5.38 -12.32
C LYS A 132 -16.31 -6.44 -11.21
N ALA A 133 -15.27 -7.27 -11.23
CA ALA A 133 -15.09 -8.32 -10.23
C ALA A 133 -14.94 -7.76 -8.81
N LEU A 134 -14.19 -6.66 -8.66
CA LEU A 134 -14.06 -5.99 -7.36
C LEU A 134 -15.34 -5.24 -6.97
N ALA A 135 -16.03 -4.63 -7.93
CA ALA A 135 -17.31 -3.96 -7.68
C ALA A 135 -18.38 -4.94 -7.17
N GLU A 136 -18.41 -6.17 -7.68
CA GLU A 136 -19.31 -7.23 -7.20
C GLU A 136 -18.99 -7.70 -5.77
N VAL A 137 -17.71 -7.69 -5.38
CA VAL A 137 -17.27 -7.97 -4.00
C VAL A 137 -17.74 -6.85 -3.06
N ILE A 138 -17.56 -5.60 -3.48
CA ILE A 138 -18.05 -4.44 -2.73
C ILE A 138 -19.57 -4.50 -2.60
N ASP A 139 -20.32 -4.80 -3.67
CA ASP A 139 -21.77 -4.83 -3.60
C ASP A 139 -22.33 -5.96 -2.72
N ARG A 140 -21.71 -7.16 -2.74
CA ARG A 140 -22.16 -8.28 -1.89
C ARG A 140 -21.83 -8.08 -0.41
N SER A 141 -20.82 -7.27 -0.09
CA SER A 141 -20.45 -6.95 1.30
C SER A 141 -21.49 -6.06 2.01
N LYS A 142 -22.36 -5.39 1.25
CA LYS A 142 -23.41 -4.47 1.74
C LYS A 142 -22.89 -3.27 2.55
N VAL A 143 -21.63 -2.91 2.37
CA VAL A 143 -21.08 -1.67 2.95
C VAL A 143 -21.58 -0.45 2.19
N ASP A 144 -21.79 0.63 2.92
CA ASP A 144 -22.16 1.94 2.36
C ASP A 144 -20.90 2.76 2.05
N THR A 145 -19.89 2.63 2.91
CA THR A 145 -18.61 3.34 2.84
C THR A 145 -17.43 2.37 2.93
N LEU A 146 -16.49 2.47 2.00
CA LEU A 146 -15.15 1.88 2.15
C LEU A 146 -14.20 2.88 2.81
N VAL A 147 -13.46 2.42 3.81
CA VAL A 147 -12.37 3.14 4.46
C VAL A 147 -11.06 2.47 4.05
N TYR A 148 -10.15 3.22 3.44
CA TYR A 148 -8.82 2.77 3.07
C TYR A 148 -7.80 3.21 4.12
N ASP A 149 -7.04 2.25 4.66
CA ASP A 149 -5.91 2.52 5.55
C ASP A 149 -4.76 1.55 5.25
N PHE A 150 -3.79 2.01 4.46
CA PHE A 150 -2.57 1.27 4.14
C PHE A 150 -1.37 2.21 4.28
N GLN A 151 -0.27 1.67 4.79
CA GLN A 151 1.02 2.34 4.70
C GLN A 151 1.64 2.06 3.31
N ASP A 152 1.77 3.11 2.51
CA ASP A 152 2.51 3.07 1.23
C ASP A 152 4.02 3.27 1.45
N CYS A 153 4.83 2.93 0.45
CA CYS A 153 6.28 3.14 0.46
C CYS A 153 6.77 4.24 -0.50
N GLY A 154 5.89 4.97 -1.18
CA GLY A 154 6.24 6.09 -2.05
C GLY A 154 6.72 5.69 -3.44
N ALA A 155 6.64 4.41 -3.79
CA ALA A 155 7.08 3.86 -5.06
C ALA A 155 5.90 3.36 -5.90
N ARG A 156 5.89 3.72 -7.19
CA ARG A 156 4.85 3.34 -8.14
C ARG A 156 4.61 1.84 -8.22
N PHE A 157 5.66 1.04 -8.12
CA PHE A 157 5.57 -0.43 -8.23
C PHE A 157 5.14 -1.11 -6.93
N TYR A 158 4.88 -0.35 -5.86
CA TYR A 158 4.26 -0.88 -4.67
C TYR A 158 2.75 -1.01 -4.87
N THR A 159 2.24 -2.23 -4.70
CA THR A 159 0.89 -2.64 -5.11
C THR A 159 -0.22 -1.98 -4.29
N CYS A 160 0.08 -1.45 -3.10
CA CYS A 160 -0.91 -0.76 -2.25
C CYS A 160 -1.54 0.47 -2.94
N ASN A 161 -0.76 1.18 -3.76
CA ASN A 161 -1.25 2.30 -4.57
C ASN A 161 -2.27 1.87 -5.63
N TRP A 162 -2.10 0.66 -6.16
CA TRP A 162 -2.99 0.10 -7.18
C TRP A 162 -4.21 -0.58 -6.57
N THR A 163 -4.07 -1.14 -5.37
CA THR A 163 -5.21 -1.53 -4.53
C THR A 163 -6.09 -0.32 -4.21
N LEU A 164 -5.51 0.83 -3.85
CA LEU A 164 -6.25 2.09 -3.69
C LEU A 164 -7.01 2.46 -4.96
N TYR A 165 -6.30 2.55 -6.10
CA TYR A 165 -6.91 2.90 -7.38
C TYR A 165 -8.05 1.96 -7.79
N ASP A 166 -7.83 0.64 -7.73
CA ASP A 166 -8.84 -0.36 -8.10
C ASP A 166 -10.06 -0.29 -7.19
N ALA A 167 -9.85 -0.14 -5.88
CA ALA A 167 -10.92 -0.02 -4.91
C ALA A 167 -11.73 1.27 -5.14
N MET A 168 -11.08 2.38 -5.49
CA MET A 168 -11.77 3.63 -5.85
C MET A 168 -12.61 3.48 -7.14
N VAL A 169 -12.06 2.85 -8.18
CA VAL A 169 -12.79 2.57 -9.43
C VAL A 169 -14.01 1.66 -9.16
N ALA A 170 -13.82 0.62 -8.35
CA ALA A 170 -14.87 -0.31 -7.99
C ALA A 170 -15.95 0.35 -7.11
N ALA A 171 -15.57 1.19 -6.14
CA ALA A 171 -16.48 1.96 -5.30
C ALA A 171 -17.28 2.99 -6.13
N ALA A 172 -16.65 3.68 -7.07
CA ALA A 172 -17.33 4.58 -8.01
C ALA A 172 -18.39 3.82 -8.84
N THR A 173 -18.03 2.64 -9.34
CA THR A 173 -18.93 1.77 -10.12
C THR A 173 -20.10 1.27 -9.28
N ALA A 174 -19.83 0.81 -8.05
CA ALA A 174 -20.81 0.32 -7.10
C ALA A 174 -21.57 1.42 -6.34
N ARG A 175 -21.30 2.71 -6.64
CA ARG A 175 -21.87 3.89 -5.99
C ARG A 175 -21.72 3.88 -4.46
N ARG A 176 -20.56 3.42 -3.98
CA ARG A 176 -20.19 3.45 -2.56
C ARG A 176 -19.31 4.65 -2.29
N ARG A 177 -19.45 5.21 -1.09
CA ARG A 177 -18.57 6.27 -0.62
C ARG A 177 -17.19 5.70 -0.30
N PHE A 178 -16.17 6.52 -0.45
CA PHE A 178 -14.77 6.13 -0.22
C PHE A 178 -14.10 7.14 0.69
N VAL A 179 -13.50 6.66 1.77
CA VAL A 179 -12.80 7.47 2.77
C VAL A 179 -11.35 6.99 2.81
N VAL A 180 -10.39 7.91 2.67
CA VAL A 180 -8.96 7.59 2.82
C VAL A 180 -8.47 8.12 4.15
N LEU A 181 -7.89 7.24 4.97
CA LEU A 181 -7.16 7.64 6.17
C LEU A 181 -5.72 7.88 5.75
N ASP A 182 -5.33 9.15 5.69
CA ASP A 182 -4.06 9.47 5.08
C ASP A 182 -2.87 9.02 5.95
N ARG A 183 -1.78 8.64 5.30
CA ARG A 183 -0.53 8.19 5.94
C ARG A 183 0.68 8.84 5.30
N PRO A 184 1.78 9.02 6.04
CA PRO A 184 2.98 9.65 5.49
C PRO A 184 3.54 8.84 4.32
N ASN A 185 4.03 9.55 3.29
CA ASN A 185 4.92 8.94 2.30
C ASN A 185 6.33 8.84 2.90
N PRO A 186 6.89 7.63 3.10
CA PRO A 186 8.18 7.48 3.79
C PRO A 186 9.38 7.94 2.96
N VAL A 187 9.21 8.16 1.65
CA VAL A 187 10.24 8.69 0.74
C VAL A 187 10.07 10.21 0.60
N THR A 188 9.95 10.89 1.74
CA THR A 188 9.78 12.34 1.94
C THR A 188 8.45 12.96 1.49
N GLY A 189 7.83 12.48 0.40
CA GLY A 189 6.62 13.10 -0.16
C GLY A 189 6.84 14.52 -0.74
N ARG A 190 8.09 14.89 -1.09
CA ARG A 190 8.41 16.29 -1.50
C ARG A 190 8.60 16.48 -3.00
N GLN A 191 8.93 15.41 -3.72
CA GLN A 191 9.31 15.49 -5.13
C GLN A 191 8.88 14.22 -5.88
N ALA A 192 8.45 14.41 -7.12
CA ALA A 192 8.28 13.32 -8.07
C ALA A 192 9.62 13.04 -8.77
N LEU A 193 10.09 11.79 -8.74
CA LEU A 193 11.37 11.38 -9.30
C LEU A 193 11.23 10.18 -10.26
N GLY A 194 12.04 10.20 -11.31
CA GLY A 194 12.07 9.17 -12.34
C GLY A 194 10.95 9.28 -13.39
N PRO A 195 10.98 8.44 -14.43
CA PRO A 195 10.02 8.48 -15.53
C PRO A 195 8.60 8.21 -15.07
N VAL A 196 7.68 9.00 -15.62
CA VAL A 196 6.23 8.71 -15.58
C VAL A 196 5.94 7.44 -16.36
N LEU A 197 4.99 6.63 -15.88
CA LEU A 197 4.59 5.41 -16.57
C LEU A 197 4.01 5.73 -17.95
N ASP A 198 4.62 5.17 -18.99
CA ASP A 198 3.98 5.05 -20.30
C ASP A 198 2.89 3.97 -20.23
N LYS A 199 1.65 4.35 -20.59
CA LYS A 199 0.47 3.48 -20.51
C LYS A 199 0.62 2.17 -21.28
N LYS A 200 1.47 2.09 -22.31
CA LYS A 200 1.71 0.83 -23.03
C LYS A 200 2.39 -0.24 -22.16
N TYR A 201 3.00 0.15 -21.05
CA TYR A 201 3.62 -0.76 -20.07
C TYR A 201 2.78 -0.93 -18.80
N ALA A 202 1.50 -0.52 -18.82
CA ALA A 202 0.64 -0.62 -17.66
C ALA A 202 0.39 -2.09 -17.24
N SER A 203 0.42 -2.33 -15.92
CA SER A 203 0.23 -3.63 -15.28
C SER A 203 -0.24 -3.46 -13.83
N PHE A 204 -0.34 -4.54 -13.05
CA PHE A 204 -0.73 -4.46 -11.63
C PHE A 204 0.28 -3.69 -10.75
N VAL A 205 1.54 -3.56 -11.18
CA VAL A 205 2.56 -2.74 -10.52
C VAL A 205 2.66 -1.33 -11.13
N GLY A 206 1.67 -0.93 -11.93
CA GLY A 206 1.66 0.36 -12.62
C GLY A 206 0.41 0.55 -13.47
N ARG A 207 -0.70 1.10 -12.94
CA ARG A 207 -1.93 1.26 -13.73
C ARG A 207 -2.03 2.60 -14.44
N GLU A 208 -1.69 3.68 -13.75
CA GLU A 208 -1.86 5.07 -14.20
C GLU A 208 -0.53 5.83 -14.32
N PRO A 209 -0.46 6.92 -15.13
CA PRO A 209 0.75 7.66 -15.40
C PRO A 209 1.18 8.51 -14.19
N ILE A 210 1.90 7.87 -13.26
CA ILE A 210 2.59 8.54 -12.15
C ILE A 210 4.10 8.28 -12.23
N ALA A 211 4.90 9.16 -11.62
CA ALA A 211 6.36 9.02 -11.55
C ALA A 211 6.77 7.77 -10.75
N GLN A 212 8.03 7.31 -10.90
CA GLN A 212 8.51 6.11 -10.18
C GLN A 212 8.48 6.30 -8.67
N ALA A 213 9.01 7.41 -8.17
CA ALA A 213 8.70 7.93 -6.84
C ALA A 213 7.73 9.09 -7.04
N HIS A 214 6.48 8.94 -6.61
CA HIS A 214 5.41 9.89 -6.95
C HIS A 214 5.39 11.12 -6.04
N GLY A 215 5.99 11.05 -4.85
CA GLY A 215 6.10 12.19 -3.95
C GLY A 215 4.75 12.66 -3.39
N MET A 216 3.78 11.75 -3.25
CA MET A 216 2.42 12.05 -2.76
C MET A 216 2.04 11.08 -1.65
N THR A 217 1.24 11.52 -0.68
CA THR A 217 0.59 10.63 0.29
C THR A 217 -0.51 9.78 -0.38
N PRO A 218 -1.01 8.70 0.26
CA PRO A 218 -2.17 7.98 -0.24
C PRO A 218 -3.41 8.87 -0.41
N GLY A 219 -3.63 9.84 0.48
CA GLY A 219 -4.72 10.82 0.38
C GLY A 219 -4.58 11.71 -0.86
N GLU A 220 -3.38 12.23 -1.10
CA GLU A 220 -3.09 13.03 -2.30
C GLU A 220 -3.19 12.21 -3.59
N LEU A 221 -2.71 10.95 -3.58
CA LEU A 221 -2.88 10.02 -4.70
C LEU A 221 -4.37 9.76 -4.97
N ALA A 222 -5.19 9.57 -3.94
CA ALA A 222 -6.63 9.38 -4.09
C ALA A 222 -7.29 10.58 -4.75
N LEU A 223 -6.91 11.81 -4.35
CA LEU A 223 -7.40 13.04 -4.99
C LEU A 223 -6.99 13.10 -6.47
N LEU A 224 -5.73 12.80 -6.79
CA LEU A 224 -5.24 12.74 -8.16
C LEU A 224 -6.03 11.72 -8.98
N PHE A 225 -6.19 10.50 -8.46
CA PHE A 225 -6.88 9.42 -9.15
C PHE A 225 -8.35 9.79 -9.39
N ASN A 226 -9.03 10.32 -8.38
CA ASN A 226 -10.43 10.69 -8.47
C ASN A 226 -10.67 11.81 -9.49
N ASP A 227 -9.76 12.78 -9.57
CA ASP A 227 -9.88 13.91 -10.50
C ASP A 227 -9.54 13.51 -11.95
N ARG A 228 -8.43 12.78 -12.14
CA ARG A 228 -7.81 12.58 -13.45
C ARG A 228 -8.12 11.26 -14.15
N PHE A 229 -8.33 10.18 -13.41
CA PHE A 229 -8.36 8.83 -13.99
C PHE A 229 -9.72 8.14 -13.82
N LEU A 230 -10.38 8.33 -12.67
CA LEU A 230 -11.68 7.71 -12.38
C LEU A 230 -12.78 8.07 -13.39
N PRO A 231 -12.92 9.32 -13.90
CA PRO A 231 -13.94 9.64 -14.89
C PRO A 231 -13.83 8.78 -16.16
N ALA A 232 -12.62 8.47 -16.60
CA ALA A 232 -12.39 7.59 -17.74
C ALA A 232 -12.59 6.11 -17.39
N ALA A 233 -12.14 5.69 -16.19
CA ALA A 233 -12.15 4.28 -15.78
C ALA A 233 -13.54 3.78 -15.32
N ALA A 234 -14.33 4.63 -14.66
CA ALA A 234 -15.62 4.29 -14.05
C ALA A 234 -16.79 5.14 -14.58
N GLY A 235 -16.54 6.07 -15.51
CA GLY A 235 -17.55 7.01 -16.00
C GLY A 235 -17.91 8.13 -15.02
N ARG A 236 -17.31 8.15 -13.83
CA ARG A 236 -17.57 9.15 -12.78
C ARG A 236 -16.46 9.17 -11.74
N ARG A 237 -16.49 10.23 -10.92
CA ARG A 237 -15.75 10.30 -9.66
C ARG A 237 -16.45 9.45 -8.60
N VAL A 238 -15.66 8.94 -7.65
CA VAL A 238 -16.17 8.42 -6.39
C VAL A 238 -16.49 9.58 -5.45
N ASP A 239 -17.49 9.39 -4.59
CA ASP A 239 -17.70 10.26 -3.44
C ASP A 239 -16.54 10.04 -2.46
N LEU A 240 -15.55 10.92 -2.51
CA LEU A 240 -14.27 10.79 -1.83
C LEU A 240 -14.19 11.76 -0.66
N GLU A 241 -13.86 11.24 0.51
CA GLU A 241 -13.39 12.01 1.66
C GLU A 241 -11.94 11.59 1.95
N VAL A 242 -11.07 12.55 2.27
CA VAL A 242 -9.73 12.27 2.79
C VAL A 242 -9.67 12.81 4.21
N VAL A 243 -9.36 11.94 5.18
CA VAL A 243 -9.02 12.37 6.54
C VAL A 243 -7.51 12.63 6.55
N PRO A 244 -7.07 13.91 6.55
CA PRO A 244 -5.67 14.24 6.38
C PRO A 244 -4.86 13.81 7.60
N LEU A 245 -3.58 13.57 7.38
CA LEU A 245 -2.60 13.51 8.46
C LEU A 245 -2.22 14.93 8.91
N TYR A 246 -1.72 15.09 10.14
CA TYR A 246 -1.19 16.36 10.67
C TYR A 246 0.21 16.19 11.25
N GLY A 247 1.00 17.27 11.20
CA GLY A 247 2.39 17.31 11.63
C GLY A 247 3.38 17.18 10.48
#